data_AF-A0A7V9IE98-F1
#
_entry.id   AF-A0A7V9IE98-F1
#
_cell.length_a   1.000
_cell.length_b   1.000
_cell.length_c   1.000
_cell.angle_alpha   90.00
_cell.angle_beta   90.00
_cell.angle_gamma   90.00
#
_symmetry.space_group_name_H-M   'P 1'
#
loop_
_entity.id
_entity.type
_entity.pdbx_description
1 polymer ?
#
loop_
_entity_poly.entity_id
_entity_poly.type
_entity_poly.pdbx_seq_one_letter_code
_entity_poly.pdbx_strand_id
1 'polypeptide(L)'
;MNNTPDAAASGATVDTSMPQILLTFANHAMAGVLAVVAFYLSLVTTSLPPAPHEQPAIDRAVAILEEKGFNREVFLLRNTVTFRSTDHWLNAIVEKENAYASTNFPFQIITVYPDFHVKTVDDTERAMILLHEARHLMGEGEKEAYGYVWQNRHRLGWTQLSHGTTPSYITVSELTREYAPELFTCSDKLWGDCTERGE
;
A
#
# COMPACT_ATOMS: atom_id res chain seq x y z
N MET A 1 -29.80 30.31 80.08
CA MET A 1 -28.72 29.49 79.53
C MET A 1 -29.33 28.62 78.43
N ASN A 2 -29.27 29.08 77.18
CA ASN A 2 -29.77 28.34 76.02
C ASN A 2 -28.55 27.90 75.20
N ASN A 3 -28.28 26.59 75.18
CA ASN A 3 -27.31 25.98 74.28
C ASN A 3 -28.07 25.40 73.09
N THR A 4 -27.92 26.03 71.93
CA THR A 4 -28.35 25.49 70.63
C THR A 4 -27.17 24.70 70.05
N PRO A 5 -27.34 23.44 69.62
CA PRO A 5 -26.28 22.71 68.93
C PRO A 5 -26.27 23.10 67.45
N ASP A 6 -25.14 23.61 66.96
CA ASP A 6 -24.92 23.85 65.54
C ASP A 6 -24.80 22.50 64.81
N ALA A 7 -25.81 22.19 64.00
CA ALA A 7 -25.77 21.08 63.05
C ALA A 7 -24.83 21.46 61.90
N ALA A 8 -23.59 20.98 61.95
CA ALA A 8 -22.66 21.07 60.83
C ALA A 8 -23.18 20.19 59.67
N ALA A 9 -23.75 20.83 58.66
CA ALA A 9 -24.12 20.19 57.41
C ALA A 9 -22.86 19.64 56.72
N SER A 10 -22.76 18.31 56.67
CA SER A 10 -21.82 17.58 55.81
C SER A 10 -22.19 17.86 54.35
N GLY A 11 -21.55 18.87 53.75
CA GLY A 11 -21.62 19.13 52.33
C GLY A 11 -20.82 18.07 51.57
N ALA A 12 -21.50 17.06 51.03
CA ALA A 12 -20.89 16.14 50.09
C ALA A 12 -20.52 16.91 48.81
N THR A 13 -19.23 17.20 48.63
CA THR A 13 -18.70 17.74 47.38
C THR A 13 -18.79 16.66 46.32
N VAL A 14 -19.72 16.81 45.38
CA VAL A 14 -19.81 15.98 44.18
C VAL A 14 -18.52 16.19 43.37
N ASP A 15 -17.74 15.14 43.20
CA ASP A 15 -16.47 15.17 42.47
C ASP A 15 -16.72 15.37 40.96
N THR A 16 -16.54 16.61 40.50
CA THR A 16 -16.72 17.01 39.09
C THR A 16 -15.50 16.73 38.21
N SER A 17 -14.47 16.03 38.72
CA SER A 17 -13.22 15.78 37.98
C SER A 17 -13.38 14.76 36.83
N MET A 18 -14.19 13.71 37.00
CA MET A 18 -14.42 12.70 35.96
C MET A 18 -15.03 13.23 34.65
N PRO A 19 -16.08 14.08 34.63
CA PRO A 19 -16.65 14.58 33.38
C PRO A 19 -15.69 15.50 32.59
N GLN A 20 -14.79 16.22 33.26
CA GLN A 20 -13.80 17.08 32.61
C GLN A 20 -12.68 16.29 31.90
N ILE A 21 -12.22 15.20 32.52
CA ILE A 21 -11.24 14.30 31.93
C ILE A 21 -11.81 13.64 30.68
N LEU A 22 -13.04 13.12 30.74
CA LEU A 22 -13.72 12.50 29.59
C LEU A 22 -13.92 13.49 28.43
N LEU A 23 -14.33 14.74 28.73
CA LEU A 23 -14.49 15.78 27.72
C LEU A 23 -13.14 16.11 27.04
N THR A 24 -12.08 16.20 27.83
CA THR A 24 -10.73 16.48 27.33
C THR A 24 -10.24 15.35 26.43
N PHE A 25 -10.39 14.09 26.83
CA PHE A 25 -10.06 12.94 25.99
C PHE A 25 -10.86 12.93 24.69
N ALA A 26 -12.17 13.18 24.75
CA ALA A 26 -13.02 13.25 23.56
C ALA A 26 -12.56 14.36 22.59
N ASN A 27 -12.19 15.53 23.10
CA ASN A 27 -11.69 16.64 22.27
C ASN A 27 -10.36 16.29 21.60
N HIS A 28 -9.42 15.64 22.29
CA HIS A 28 -8.15 15.22 21.69
C HIS A 28 -8.36 14.12 20.65
N ALA A 29 -9.22 13.15 20.92
CA ALA A 29 -9.57 12.11 19.96
C ALA A 29 -10.19 12.72 18.70
N MET A 30 -11.13 13.66 18.86
CA MET A 30 -11.75 14.38 17.75
C MET A 30 -10.72 15.18 16.94
N ALA A 31 -9.85 15.93 17.60
CA ALA A 31 -8.78 16.68 16.93
C ALA A 31 -7.84 15.76 16.15
N GLY A 32 -7.48 14.60 16.71
CA GLY A 32 -6.68 13.58 16.03
C GLY A 32 -7.37 13.03 14.78
N VAL A 33 -8.67 12.69 14.88
CA VAL A 33 -9.46 12.22 13.72
C VAL A 33 -9.53 13.29 12.64
N LEU A 34 -9.81 14.55 13.00
CA LEU A 34 -9.87 15.66 12.05
C LEU A 34 -8.52 15.89 11.36
N ALA A 35 -7.41 15.78 12.10
CA ALA A 35 -6.07 15.90 11.54
C ALA A 35 -5.79 14.79 10.51
N VAL A 36 -6.14 13.54 10.81
CA VAL A 36 -5.97 12.41 9.87
C VAL A 36 -6.83 12.60 8.62
N VAL A 37 -8.09 13.02 8.77
CA VAL A 37 -8.99 13.29 7.63
C VAL A 37 -8.45 14.44 6.77
N ALA A 38 -8.04 15.54 7.38
CA ALA A 38 -7.47 16.67 6.65
C ALA A 38 -6.19 16.28 5.89
N PHE A 39 -5.32 15.48 6.53
CA PHE A 39 -4.11 14.97 5.91
C PHE A 39 -4.44 14.06 4.72
N TYR A 40 -5.34 13.09 4.88
CA TYR A 40 -5.79 12.21 3.80
C TYR A 40 -6.36 13.00 2.62
N LEU A 41 -7.24 13.97 2.89
CA LEU A 41 -7.79 14.85 1.86
C LEU A 41 -6.69 15.65 1.16
N SER A 42 -5.64 16.08 1.86
CA SER A 42 -4.49 16.76 1.23
C SER A 42 -3.77 15.86 0.22
N LEU A 43 -3.61 14.57 0.50
CA LEU A 43 -2.97 13.62 -0.43
C LEU A 43 -3.85 13.40 -1.66
N VAL A 44 -5.14 13.19 -1.45
CA VAL A 44 -6.12 12.92 -2.51
C VAL A 44 -6.33 14.13 -3.42
N THR A 45 -6.44 15.33 -2.86
CA THR A 45 -6.77 16.55 -3.63
C THR A 45 -5.58 17.14 -4.38
N THR A 46 -4.35 16.79 -3.99
CA THR A 46 -3.13 17.25 -4.67
C THR A 46 -2.64 16.28 -5.75
N SER A 47 -3.40 15.22 -6.03
CA SER A 47 -3.09 14.24 -7.08
C SER A 47 -4.25 14.08 -8.05
N LEU A 48 -3.94 13.78 -9.31
CA LEU A 48 -4.95 13.55 -10.34
C LEU A 48 -5.39 12.08 -10.32
N PRO A 49 -6.69 11.78 -10.58
CA PRO A 49 -7.12 10.41 -10.84
C PRO A 49 -6.51 9.90 -12.16
N PRO A 50 -6.48 8.57 -12.39
CA PRO A 50 -6.15 8.00 -13.69
C PRO A 50 -7.01 8.61 -14.79
N ALA A 51 -6.42 8.86 -15.95
CA ALA A 51 -7.17 9.31 -17.10
C ALA A 51 -8.19 8.22 -17.52
N PRO A 52 -9.33 8.59 -18.13
CA PRO A 52 -10.35 7.61 -18.52
C PRO A 52 -9.85 6.47 -19.42
N HIS A 53 -8.77 6.69 -20.16
CA HIS A 53 -8.15 5.67 -21.03
C HIS A 53 -7.10 4.81 -20.32
N GLU A 54 -6.60 5.23 -19.16
CA GLU A 54 -5.65 4.47 -18.33
C GLU A 54 -6.38 3.46 -17.44
N GLN A 55 -7.55 3.83 -16.91
CA GLN A 55 -8.34 3.00 -16.01
C GLN A 55 -8.61 1.57 -16.54
N PRO A 56 -8.98 1.36 -17.82
CA PRO A 56 -9.17 0.01 -18.34
C PRO A 56 -7.93 -0.88 -18.27
N ALA A 57 -6.72 -0.32 -18.34
CA ALA A 57 -5.48 -1.12 -18.21
C ALA A 57 -5.27 -1.58 -16.76
N ILE A 58 -5.56 -0.72 -15.79
CA ILE A 58 -5.54 -1.06 -14.36
C ILE A 58 -6.56 -2.17 -14.09
N ASP A 59 -7.80 -2.01 -14.58
CA ASP A 59 -8.88 -2.98 -14.34
C ASP A 59 -8.55 -4.36 -14.94
N ARG A 60 -7.98 -4.41 -16.15
CA ARG A 60 -7.55 -5.68 -16.78
C ARG A 60 -6.40 -6.35 -16.03
N ALA A 61 -5.43 -5.57 -15.55
CA ALA A 61 -4.34 -6.09 -14.72
C ALA A 61 -4.88 -6.71 -13.41
N VAL A 62 -5.82 -6.03 -12.74
CA VAL A 62 -6.50 -6.56 -11.54
C VAL A 62 -7.31 -7.82 -11.87
N ALA A 63 -7.96 -7.87 -13.03
CA ALA A 63 -8.70 -9.07 -13.47
C ALA A 63 -7.77 -10.28 -13.69
N ILE A 64 -6.55 -10.09 -14.22
CA ILE A 64 -5.55 -11.17 -14.32
C ILE A 64 -5.19 -11.67 -12.92
N LEU A 65 -4.97 -10.78 -11.95
CA LEU A 65 -4.69 -11.20 -10.56
C LEU A 65 -5.83 -12.06 -9.99
N GLU A 66 -7.08 -11.71 -10.28
CA GLU A 66 -8.25 -12.49 -9.86
C GLU A 66 -8.29 -13.87 -10.54
N GLU A 67 -8.10 -13.91 -11.86
CA GLU A 67 -8.06 -15.16 -12.63
C GLU A 67 -6.98 -16.11 -12.10
N LYS A 68 -5.82 -15.56 -11.72
CA LYS A 68 -4.73 -16.34 -11.14
C LYS A 68 -4.93 -16.64 -9.66
N GLY A 69 -5.99 -16.14 -9.02
CA GLY A 69 -6.43 -16.48 -7.66
C GLY A 69 -5.83 -15.62 -6.54
N PHE A 70 -5.31 -14.43 -6.83
CA PHE A 70 -4.77 -13.49 -5.83
C PHE A 70 -5.91 -12.71 -5.15
N ASN A 71 -6.90 -13.44 -4.62
CA ASN A 71 -8.18 -12.88 -4.19
C ASN A 71 -8.03 -11.80 -3.10
N ARG A 72 -7.04 -11.95 -2.21
CA ARG A 72 -6.81 -10.99 -1.14
C ARG A 72 -6.26 -9.66 -1.69
N GLU A 73 -5.28 -9.74 -2.57
CA GLU A 73 -4.67 -8.58 -3.23
C GLU A 73 -5.70 -7.88 -4.12
N VAL A 74 -6.47 -8.66 -4.89
CA VAL A 74 -7.60 -8.14 -5.70
C VAL A 74 -8.63 -7.43 -4.84
N PHE A 75 -8.97 -8.00 -3.67
CA PHE A 75 -9.92 -7.36 -2.76
C PHE A 75 -9.44 -5.96 -2.35
N LEU A 76 -8.17 -5.82 -1.98
CA LEU A 76 -7.58 -4.53 -1.61
C LEU A 76 -7.59 -3.56 -2.81
N LEU A 77 -7.09 -4.01 -3.96
CA LEU A 77 -6.98 -3.19 -5.16
C LEU A 77 -8.35 -2.68 -5.65
N ARG A 78 -9.42 -3.48 -5.52
CA ARG A 78 -10.76 -3.09 -5.98
C ARG A 78 -11.56 -2.27 -4.99
N ASN A 79 -11.45 -2.60 -3.70
CA ASN A 79 -12.41 -2.12 -2.70
C ASN A 79 -11.81 -1.11 -1.71
N THR A 80 -10.50 -0.95 -1.72
CA THR A 80 -9.79 -0.19 -0.69
C THR A 80 -8.93 0.90 -1.31
N VAL A 81 -8.30 0.62 -2.45
CA VAL A 81 -7.38 1.55 -3.09
C VAL A 81 -8.09 2.69 -3.79
N THR A 82 -7.53 3.89 -3.64
CA THR A 82 -7.75 5.00 -4.57
C THR A 82 -6.54 5.14 -5.51
N PHE A 83 -6.73 4.84 -6.80
CA PHE A 83 -5.69 5.01 -7.81
C PHE A 83 -5.51 6.49 -8.19
N ARG A 84 -4.27 6.87 -8.52
CA ARG A 84 -3.85 8.22 -8.95
C ARG A 84 -2.86 8.13 -10.11
N SER A 85 -2.81 9.14 -10.98
CA SER A 85 -1.86 9.23 -12.09
C SER A 85 -0.67 10.15 -11.82
N THR A 86 -0.76 10.98 -10.78
CA THR A 86 0.33 11.88 -10.38
C THR A 86 0.66 11.70 -8.91
N ASP A 87 1.90 12.00 -8.57
CA ASP A 87 2.31 12.12 -7.18
C ASP A 87 1.53 13.23 -6.49
N HIS A 88 1.10 12.95 -5.26
CA HIS A 88 0.72 13.99 -4.33
C HIS A 88 1.99 14.64 -3.76
N TRP A 89 1.82 15.77 -3.08
CA TRP A 89 2.95 16.57 -2.57
C TRP A 89 3.97 15.77 -1.75
N LEU A 90 3.52 14.79 -0.94
CA LEU A 90 4.42 13.96 -0.13
C LEU A 90 5.29 13.00 -0.97
N ASN A 91 4.77 12.46 -2.07
CA ASN A 91 5.53 11.58 -2.96
C ASN A 91 6.50 12.36 -3.83
N ALA A 92 6.12 13.58 -4.22
CA ALA A 92 6.96 14.45 -5.05
C ALA A 92 8.28 14.87 -4.36
N ILE A 93 8.44 14.62 -3.06
CA ILE A 93 9.66 14.93 -2.30
C ILE A 93 10.70 13.79 -2.44
N VAL A 94 10.27 12.58 -2.81
CA VAL A 94 11.14 11.42 -2.95
C VAL A 94 11.38 11.19 -4.44
N GLU A 95 12.64 11.23 -4.87
CA GLU A 95 12.99 10.87 -6.24
C GLU A 95 12.70 9.38 -6.46
N LYS A 96 12.02 9.09 -7.58
CA LYS A 96 11.63 7.74 -7.97
C LYS A 96 12.28 7.42 -9.31
N GLU A 97 13.43 6.76 -9.28
CA GLU A 97 14.02 6.20 -10.48
C GLU A 97 13.32 4.87 -10.82
N ASN A 98 12.88 4.70 -12.07
CA ASN A 98 12.29 3.47 -12.60
C ASN A 98 11.05 2.92 -11.85
N ALA A 99 10.25 3.80 -11.24
CA ALA A 99 9.01 3.41 -10.59
C ALA A 99 7.85 3.25 -11.58
N TYR A 100 7.17 2.11 -11.52
CA TYR A 100 5.94 1.85 -12.29
C TYR A 100 4.70 2.27 -11.51
N ALA A 101 4.69 2.01 -10.21
CA ALA A 101 3.67 2.47 -9.29
C ALA A 101 4.30 2.75 -7.92
N SER A 102 3.51 3.30 -6.99
CA SER A 102 3.93 3.51 -5.61
C SER A 102 2.73 3.57 -4.68
N THR A 103 2.81 2.82 -3.58
CA THR A 103 1.78 2.77 -2.55
C THR A 103 2.07 3.72 -1.39
N ASN A 104 1.07 4.51 -1.01
CA ASN A 104 1.09 5.31 0.21
C ASN A 104 0.39 4.58 1.36
N PHE A 105 1.10 3.65 1.98
CA PHE A 105 0.65 3.05 3.23
C PHE A 105 0.73 4.07 4.38
N PRO A 106 -0.27 4.16 5.29
CA PRO A 106 -1.49 3.36 5.39
C PRO A 106 -2.73 3.98 4.70
N PHE A 107 -2.54 4.98 3.84
CA PHE A 107 -3.64 5.77 3.25
C PHE A 107 -4.33 5.10 2.06
N GLN A 108 -3.89 3.90 1.65
CA GLN A 108 -4.54 3.10 0.60
C GLN A 108 -4.63 3.85 -0.73
N ILE A 109 -3.61 4.65 -1.04
CA ILE A 109 -3.47 5.34 -2.33
C ILE A 109 -2.37 4.63 -3.10
N ILE A 110 -2.63 4.34 -4.38
CA ILE A 110 -1.60 3.89 -5.32
C ILE A 110 -1.47 4.94 -6.41
N THR A 111 -0.28 5.50 -6.56
CA THR A 111 0.07 6.30 -7.74
C THR A 111 0.60 5.37 -8.82
N VAL A 112 0.01 5.42 -10.00
CA VAL A 112 0.41 4.69 -11.21
C VAL A 112 1.15 5.67 -12.11
N TYR A 113 2.41 5.37 -12.44
CA TYR A 113 3.27 6.24 -13.25
C TYR A 113 3.13 5.95 -14.75
N PRO A 114 3.56 6.88 -15.62
CA PRO A 114 3.55 6.64 -17.07
C PRO A 114 4.24 5.34 -17.49
N ASP A 115 5.31 4.93 -16.80
CA ASP A 115 6.05 3.70 -17.10
C ASP A 115 5.18 2.43 -16.94
N PHE A 116 4.18 2.42 -16.05
CA PHE A 116 3.18 1.34 -15.96
C PHE A 116 2.40 1.15 -17.26
N HIS A 117 2.23 2.21 -18.05
CA HIS A 117 1.52 2.13 -19.31
C HIS A 117 2.47 1.90 -20.48
N VAL A 118 3.62 2.58 -20.47
CA VAL A 118 4.52 2.70 -21.63
C VAL A 118 5.60 1.63 -21.66
N LYS A 119 6.13 1.21 -20.50
CA LYS A 119 7.25 0.24 -20.42
C LYS A 119 6.80 -1.21 -20.23
N THR A 120 5.59 -1.43 -19.73
CA THR A 120 5.00 -2.77 -19.65
C THR A 120 4.52 -3.23 -21.03
N VAL A 121 4.81 -4.46 -21.43
CA VAL A 121 4.42 -4.96 -22.76
C VAL A 121 2.99 -5.50 -22.82
N ASP A 122 2.44 -5.96 -21.70
CA ASP A 122 1.10 -6.55 -21.63
C ASP A 122 0.43 -6.32 -20.25
N ASP A 123 -0.77 -6.86 -20.08
CA ASP A 123 -1.51 -6.75 -18.82
C ASP A 123 -0.96 -7.70 -17.74
N THR A 124 -0.16 -8.71 -18.09
CA THR A 124 0.52 -9.61 -17.14
C THR A 124 1.58 -8.87 -16.34
N GLU A 125 2.40 -8.06 -17.02
CA GLU A 125 3.41 -7.21 -16.36
C GLU A 125 2.77 -6.14 -15.49
N ARG A 126 1.67 -5.55 -15.96
CA ARG A 126 0.87 -4.61 -15.17
C ARG A 126 0.29 -5.30 -13.92
N ALA A 127 -0.20 -6.53 -14.06
CA ALA A 127 -0.70 -7.33 -12.94
C ALA A 127 0.41 -7.61 -11.92
N MET A 128 1.61 -7.95 -12.38
CA MET A 128 2.79 -8.14 -11.53
C MET A 128 3.12 -6.88 -10.71
N ILE A 129 3.11 -5.70 -11.35
CA ILE A 129 3.35 -4.43 -10.66
C ILE A 129 2.27 -4.19 -9.60
N LEU A 130 0.99 -4.37 -9.94
CA LEU A 130 -0.09 -4.20 -8.97
C LEU A 130 -0.05 -5.25 -7.85
N LEU A 131 0.49 -6.45 -8.12
CA LEU A 131 0.70 -7.46 -7.10
C LEU A 131 1.74 -7.00 -6.07
N HIS A 132 2.84 -6.40 -6.53
CA HIS A 132 3.86 -5.78 -5.66
C HIS A 132 3.22 -4.71 -4.77
N GLU A 133 2.51 -3.75 -5.37
CA GLU A 133 1.85 -2.67 -4.62
C GLU A 133 0.81 -3.18 -3.62
N ALA A 134 0.08 -4.25 -3.95
CA ALA A 134 -0.86 -4.86 -3.03
C ALA A 134 -0.19 -5.43 -1.77
N ARG A 135 1.10 -5.81 -1.83
CA ARG A 135 1.86 -6.22 -0.64
C ARG A 135 2.17 -5.02 0.26
N HIS A 136 2.51 -3.88 -0.31
CA HIS A 136 2.69 -2.65 0.46
C HIS A 136 1.39 -2.19 1.14
N LEU A 137 0.21 -2.38 0.51
CA LEU A 137 -1.07 -2.14 1.18
C LEU A 137 -1.29 -3.02 2.41
N MET A 138 -0.66 -4.19 2.45
CA MET A 138 -0.69 -5.11 3.58
C MET A 138 0.35 -4.76 4.66
N GLY A 139 1.13 -3.69 4.47
CA GLY A 139 2.17 -3.24 5.39
C GLY A 139 3.50 -3.96 5.22
N GLU A 140 3.70 -4.66 4.10
CA GLU A 140 4.94 -5.36 3.79
C GLU A 140 6.01 -4.42 3.21
N GLY A 141 7.28 -4.72 3.48
CA GLY A 141 8.42 -3.97 2.95
C GLY A 141 8.83 -4.44 1.56
N GLU A 142 9.84 -3.78 0.98
CA GLU A 142 10.39 -4.09 -0.35
C GLU A 142 10.81 -5.55 -0.49
N LYS A 143 11.51 -6.09 0.52
CA LYS A 143 11.98 -7.47 0.54
C LYS A 143 10.83 -8.47 0.37
N GLU A 144 9.80 -8.32 1.20
CA GLU A 144 8.63 -9.21 1.17
C GLU A 144 7.83 -9.02 -0.12
N ALA A 145 7.65 -7.78 -0.57
CA ALA A 145 6.91 -7.46 -1.79
C ALA A 145 7.57 -8.03 -3.05
N TYR A 146 8.86 -7.73 -3.28
CA TYR A 146 9.63 -8.29 -4.39
C TYR A 146 9.73 -9.81 -4.30
N GLY A 147 10.06 -10.34 -3.11
CA GLY A 147 10.16 -11.78 -2.92
C GLY A 147 8.87 -12.52 -3.24
N TYR A 148 7.73 -11.99 -2.79
CA TYR A 148 6.41 -12.58 -3.05
C TYR A 148 6.06 -12.60 -4.54
N VAL A 149 6.25 -11.46 -5.22
CA VAL A 149 6.02 -11.36 -6.66
C VAL A 149 6.91 -12.33 -7.42
N TRP A 150 8.20 -12.35 -7.11
CA TRP A 150 9.16 -13.21 -7.78
C TRP A 150 8.79 -14.69 -7.64
N GLN A 151 8.51 -15.16 -6.42
CA GLN A 151 8.11 -16.55 -6.15
C GLN A 151 6.81 -16.94 -6.89
N ASN A 152 5.92 -15.99 -7.13
CA ASN A 152 4.62 -16.22 -7.75
C ASN A 152 4.57 -15.90 -9.26
N ARG A 153 5.68 -15.46 -9.89
CA ARG A 153 5.69 -15.04 -11.30
C ARG A 153 5.16 -16.11 -12.27
N HIS A 154 5.50 -17.37 -12.04
CA HIS A 154 5.05 -18.51 -12.85
C HIS A 154 3.52 -18.64 -12.86
N ARG A 155 2.88 -18.35 -11.73
CA ARG A 155 1.43 -18.39 -11.57
C ARG A 155 0.74 -17.25 -12.33
N LEU A 156 1.43 -16.14 -12.55
CA LEU A 156 0.99 -15.07 -13.44
C LEU A 156 1.17 -15.41 -14.93
N GLY A 157 1.97 -16.43 -15.26
CA GLY A 157 2.46 -16.62 -16.63
C GLY A 157 3.59 -15.65 -16.99
N TRP A 158 4.15 -14.96 -15.99
CA TRP A 158 5.27 -14.04 -16.15
C TRP A 158 6.57 -14.81 -15.92
N THR A 159 7.20 -15.27 -17.00
CA THR A 159 8.37 -16.16 -16.95
C THR A 159 9.54 -15.59 -17.74
N GLN A 160 10.75 -16.11 -17.51
CA GLN A 160 11.91 -15.70 -18.30
C GLN A 160 11.72 -15.98 -19.79
N LEU A 161 11.06 -17.10 -20.16
CA LEU A 161 10.81 -17.44 -21.56
C LEU A 161 9.89 -16.43 -22.26
N SER A 162 8.87 -15.93 -21.55
CA SER A 162 7.85 -15.04 -22.11
C SER A 162 8.23 -13.56 -22.02
N HIS A 163 8.86 -13.15 -20.92
CA HIS A 163 9.10 -11.74 -20.58
C HIS A 163 10.55 -11.43 -20.23
N GLY A 164 11.48 -12.39 -20.27
CA GLY A 164 12.85 -12.23 -19.75
C GLY A 164 13.69 -11.11 -20.38
N THR A 165 13.25 -10.55 -21.51
CA THR A 165 13.91 -9.45 -22.21
C THR A 165 13.16 -8.11 -22.11
N THR A 166 12.00 -8.07 -21.43
CA THR A 166 11.24 -6.83 -21.28
C THR A 166 11.88 -5.91 -20.25
N PRO A 167 11.71 -4.58 -20.37
CA PRO A 167 12.26 -3.63 -19.40
C PRO A 167 11.81 -3.90 -17.96
N SER A 168 10.53 -4.24 -17.77
CA SER A 168 9.95 -4.48 -16.44
C SER A 168 10.51 -5.76 -15.81
N TYR A 169 10.69 -6.84 -16.58
CA TYR A 169 11.32 -8.07 -16.09
C TYR A 169 12.75 -7.85 -15.65
N ILE A 170 13.55 -7.15 -16.45
CA ILE A 170 14.94 -6.86 -16.12
C ILE A 170 14.98 -6.01 -14.84
N THR A 171 14.21 -4.92 -14.78
CA THR A 171 14.17 -4.01 -13.63
C THR A 171 13.78 -4.76 -12.35
N VAL A 172 12.68 -5.53 -12.39
CA VAL A 172 12.20 -6.24 -11.20
C VAL A 172 13.12 -7.40 -10.81
N SER A 173 13.79 -8.05 -11.77
CA SER A 173 14.83 -9.05 -11.48
C SER A 173 16.00 -8.44 -10.70
N GLU A 174 16.49 -7.28 -11.14
CA GLU A 174 17.57 -6.55 -10.47
C GLU A 174 17.16 -6.12 -9.06
N LEU A 175 15.97 -5.52 -8.91
CA LEU A 175 15.47 -5.11 -7.60
C LEU A 175 15.21 -6.30 -6.67
N THR A 176 14.72 -7.43 -7.20
CA THR A 176 14.55 -8.64 -6.40
C THR A 176 15.91 -9.19 -5.95
N ARG A 177 16.96 -9.12 -6.79
CA ARG A 177 18.33 -9.51 -6.39
C ARG A 177 18.88 -8.61 -5.30
N GLU A 178 18.53 -7.33 -5.31
CA GLU A 178 18.92 -6.37 -4.28
C GLU A 178 18.19 -6.62 -2.95
N TYR A 179 16.86 -6.74 -2.98
CA TYR A 179 16.03 -6.80 -1.77
C TYR A 179 15.83 -8.22 -1.21
N ALA A 180 15.84 -9.25 -2.06
CA ALA A 180 15.66 -10.66 -1.70
C ALA A 180 16.73 -11.56 -2.37
N PRO A 181 18.04 -11.30 -2.13
CA PRO A 181 19.14 -12.01 -2.78
C PRO A 181 19.11 -13.51 -2.55
N GLU A 182 18.53 -13.98 -1.45
CA GLU A 182 18.41 -15.42 -1.15
C GLU A 182 17.70 -16.22 -2.23
N LEU A 183 16.82 -15.59 -3.02
CA LEU A 183 16.12 -16.22 -4.14
C LEU A 183 17.04 -16.49 -5.34
N PHE A 184 18.28 -16.00 -5.29
CA PHE A 184 19.25 -16.06 -6.38
C PHE A 184 20.57 -16.76 -6.04
N THR A 185 20.62 -17.54 -4.96
CA THR A 185 21.88 -18.11 -4.41
C THR A 185 22.08 -19.61 -4.66
N CYS A 186 21.26 -20.23 -5.50
CA CYS A 186 21.38 -21.66 -5.84
C CYS A 186 22.36 -21.88 -6.99
N SER A 187 23.31 -22.80 -6.77
CA SER A 187 24.40 -23.10 -7.70
C SER A 187 23.99 -24.00 -8.87
N ASP A 188 22.84 -24.64 -8.79
CA ASP A 188 22.34 -25.66 -9.73
C ASP A 188 21.35 -25.12 -10.78
N LYS A 189 21.04 -23.81 -10.73
CA LYS A 189 20.05 -23.17 -11.60
C LYS A 189 20.67 -22.16 -12.56
N LEU A 190 20.13 -22.12 -13.78
CA LEU A 190 20.48 -21.11 -14.77
C LEU A 190 20.14 -19.72 -14.19
N TRP A 191 21.07 -18.76 -14.32
CA TRP A 191 20.94 -17.39 -13.77
C TRP A 191 20.83 -17.29 -12.25
N GLY A 192 21.07 -18.40 -11.54
CA GLY A 192 21.00 -18.48 -10.08
C GLY A 192 19.58 -18.38 -9.52
N ASP A 193 18.53 -18.35 -10.33
CA ASP A 193 17.15 -18.19 -9.85
C ASP A 193 16.58 -19.50 -9.27
N CYS A 194 16.36 -19.51 -7.96
CA CYS A 194 15.96 -20.71 -7.22
C CYS A 194 14.47 -21.02 -7.31
N THR A 195 13.72 -20.10 -7.87
CA THR A 195 12.28 -20.19 -8.02
C THR A 195 11.85 -20.53 -9.46
N GLU A 196 12.80 -20.49 -10.41
CA GLU A 196 12.57 -20.92 -11.78
C GLU A 196 12.43 -22.45 -11.82
N ARG A 197 11.27 -22.92 -12.30
CA ARG A 197 11.03 -24.34 -12.52
C ARG A 197 11.61 -24.70 -13.87
N GLY A 198 12.49 -25.71 -13.90
CA GLY A 198 12.91 -26.29 -15.18
C GLY A 198 11.68 -26.94 -15.80
N GLU A 199 11.24 -26.43 -16.94
CA GLU A 199 10.22 -27.07 -17.77
C GLU A 199 10.75 -28.35 -18.42
#